data_AF-A0A2T7C8U9-F1
#
_entry.id   AF-A0A2T7C8U9-F1
#
_cell.length_a   1.000
_cell.length_b   1.000
_cell.length_c   1.000
_cell.angle_alpha   90.00
_cell.angle_beta   90.00
_cell.angle_gamma   90.00
#
_symmetry.space_group_name_H-M   'P 1'
#
loop_
_entity.id
_entity.type
_entity.pdbx_description
1 polymer ?
#
loop_
_entity_poly.entity_id
_entity_poly.type
_entity_poly.pdbx_seq_one_letter_code
_entity_poly.pdbx_strand_id
1 'polypeptide(L)'
;MIKNAVRQQRHRLKKKYFNPFPLHLVPKTSPIRSMTDQEWNELVEYWKTPKGMGDKYNDQEPDALDLFKECHYSKKKKCYSSNVQQAITQMENKLSTPAECEEQMSVTKVVADVLAENTRKNLFLQNVGIQNSCPRSSVRNIAAQLEAEKRANTDLRSVVNIQREQLDLLSKQMQEREELRVREQGEMKKRQAEMEADMKKLQLLLSKIQPS
;
A
#
# COMPACT_ATOMS: atom_id res chain seq x y z
N MET A 1 31.36 -33.22 11.48
CA MET A 1 31.00 -32.90 10.06
C MET A 1 30.15 -33.98 9.38
N ILE A 2 30.39 -35.28 9.62
CA ILE A 2 29.69 -36.40 8.94
C ILE A 2 28.16 -36.44 9.18
N LYS A 3 27.69 -36.08 10.38
CA LYS A 3 26.27 -36.11 10.75
C LYS A 3 25.36 -35.25 9.86
N ASN A 4 25.89 -34.15 9.32
CA ASN A 4 25.13 -33.26 8.43
C ASN A 4 24.94 -33.87 7.04
N ALA A 5 25.97 -34.52 6.50
CA ALA A 5 25.90 -35.19 5.19
C ALA A 5 24.86 -36.33 5.22
N VAL A 6 24.88 -37.15 6.27
CA VAL A 6 23.93 -38.26 6.47
C VAL A 6 22.49 -37.73 6.61
N ARG A 7 22.28 -36.64 7.35
CA ARG A 7 20.96 -36.00 7.46
C ARG A 7 20.44 -35.51 6.11
N GLN A 8 21.30 -34.86 5.32
CA GLN A 8 20.93 -34.36 3.99
C GLN A 8 20.60 -35.49 3.01
N GLN A 9 21.38 -36.58 3.05
CA GLN A 9 21.11 -37.78 2.24
C GLN A 9 19.76 -38.41 2.60
N ARG A 10 19.48 -38.62 3.90
CA ARG A 10 18.18 -39.14 4.37
C ARG A 10 17.01 -38.25 3.96
N HIS A 11 17.16 -36.93 4.03
CA HIS A 11 16.12 -35.99 3.59
C HIS A 11 15.81 -36.10 2.10
N ARG A 12 16.85 -36.16 1.24
CA ARG A 12 16.69 -36.32 -0.21
C ARG A 12 16.01 -37.64 -0.56
N LEU A 13 16.38 -38.73 0.13
CA LEU A 13 15.78 -40.04 -0.05
C LEU A 13 14.30 -40.06 0.34
N LYS A 14 13.96 -39.50 1.51
CA LYS A 14 12.57 -39.38 1.97
C LYS A 14 11.73 -38.61 0.95
N LYS A 15 12.23 -37.48 0.46
CA LYS A 15 11.51 -36.63 -0.51
C LYS A 15 11.27 -37.32 -1.86
N LYS A 16 12.21 -38.14 -2.35
CA LYS A 16 12.14 -38.73 -3.69
C LYS A 16 11.47 -40.12 -3.72
N TYR A 17 11.59 -40.90 -2.65
CA TYR A 17 11.21 -42.31 -2.65
C TYR A 17 10.20 -42.71 -1.56
N PHE A 18 9.86 -41.80 -0.63
CA PHE A 18 8.88 -42.06 0.43
C PHE A 18 7.66 -41.13 0.32
N ASN A 19 7.85 -39.80 0.41
CA ASN A 19 6.75 -38.82 0.41
C ASN A 19 5.78 -38.88 -0.80
N PRO A 20 6.23 -39.13 -2.05
CA PRO A 20 5.33 -39.08 -3.21
C PRO A 20 4.54 -40.38 -3.41
N PHE A 21 4.77 -41.41 -2.59
CA PHE A 21 4.16 -42.72 -2.77
C PHE A 21 3.31 -43.11 -1.56
N PRO A 22 2.11 -43.69 -1.76
CA PRO A 22 1.37 -44.30 -0.66
C PRO A 22 2.18 -45.47 -0.08
N LEU A 23 1.99 -45.78 1.21
CA LEU A 23 2.86 -46.69 1.97
C LEU A 23 3.09 -48.07 1.33
N HIS A 24 2.14 -48.56 0.55
CA HIS A 24 2.22 -49.85 -0.14
C HIS A 24 3.04 -49.82 -1.44
N LEU A 25 3.35 -48.62 -1.97
CA LEU A 25 4.18 -48.39 -3.16
C LEU A 25 5.60 -47.94 -2.82
N VAL A 26 5.94 -47.79 -1.55
CA VAL A 26 7.31 -47.48 -1.13
C VAL A 26 8.23 -48.66 -1.48
N PRO A 27 9.38 -48.43 -2.14
CA PRO A 27 10.32 -49.49 -2.49
C PRO A 27 10.74 -50.31 -1.26
N LYS A 28 10.75 -51.64 -1.39
CA LYS A 28 11.22 -52.57 -0.34
C LYS A 28 12.74 -52.77 -0.35
N THR A 29 13.40 -52.25 -1.38
CA THR A 29 14.85 -52.33 -1.60
C THR A 29 15.43 -50.93 -1.65
N SER A 30 16.70 -50.81 -1.26
CA SER A 30 17.43 -49.56 -1.23
C SER A 30 17.54 -48.96 -2.64
N PRO A 31 17.10 -47.71 -2.85
CA PRO A 31 17.22 -47.04 -4.14
C PRO A 31 18.65 -46.53 -4.43
N ILE A 32 19.59 -46.71 -3.48
CA ILE A 32 20.97 -46.23 -3.58
C ILE A 32 21.97 -47.32 -3.19
N ARG A 33 23.03 -47.46 -3.99
CA ARG A 33 24.07 -48.49 -3.78
C ARG A 33 24.91 -48.28 -2.51
N SER A 34 24.94 -47.06 -1.98
CA SER A 34 25.71 -46.71 -0.77
C SER A 34 24.99 -47.05 0.54
N MET A 35 23.83 -47.74 0.47
CA MET A 35 23.03 -48.08 1.63
C MET A 35 22.40 -49.45 1.42
N THR A 36 22.42 -50.27 2.46
CA THR A 36 21.86 -51.63 2.42
C THR A 36 20.34 -51.61 2.46
N ASP A 37 19.71 -52.68 1.98
CA ASP A 37 18.25 -52.83 2.01
C ASP A 37 17.72 -52.85 3.45
N GLN A 38 18.49 -53.36 4.40
CA GLN A 38 18.13 -53.35 5.81
C GLN A 38 18.09 -51.93 6.38
N GLU A 39 19.14 -51.14 6.15
CA GLU A 39 19.20 -49.73 6.57
C GLU A 39 18.11 -48.87 5.89
N TRP A 40 17.76 -49.18 4.64
CA TRP A 40 16.63 -48.55 3.95
C TRP A 40 15.31 -48.87 4.64
N ASN A 41 15.04 -50.13 4.93
CA ASN A 41 13.80 -50.57 5.56
C ASN A 41 13.66 -49.99 6.97
N GLU A 42 14.73 -49.93 7.76
CA GLU A 42 14.74 -49.27 9.07
C GLU A 42 14.37 -47.78 8.97
N LEU A 43 14.84 -47.07 7.94
CA LEU A 43 14.48 -45.68 7.70
C LEU A 43 13.01 -45.51 7.28
N VAL A 44 12.52 -46.41 6.41
CA VAL A 44 11.12 -46.42 5.97
C VAL A 44 10.20 -46.69 7.15
N GLU A 45 10.52 -47.65 8.02
CA GLU A 45 9.76 -47.91 9.26
C GLU A 45 9.78 -46.71 10.20
N TYR A 46 10.93 -46.06 10.38
CA TYR A 46 11.01 -44.84 11.17
C TYR A 46 10.13 -43.72 10.58
N TRP A 47 10.09 -43.55 9.25
CA TRP A 47 9.26 -42.54 8.59
C TRP A 47 7.77 -42.88 8.59
N LYS A 48 7.38 -44.15 8.73
CA LYS A 48 5.99 -44.59 8.94
C LYS A 48 5.44 -44.22 10.31
N THR A 49 6.29 -44.03 11.32
CA THR A 49 5.82 -43.65 12.66
C THR A 49 5.23 -42.24 12.66
N PRO A 50 4.23 -41.92 13.53
CA PRO A 50 3.66 -40.57 13.65
C PRO A 50 4.71 -39.49 13.92
N LYS A 51 5.76 -39.87 14.66
CA LYS A 51 6.92 -39.02 14.96
C LYS A 51 7.77 -38.70 13.72
N GLY A 52 7.81 -39.61 12.75
CA GLY A 52 8.48 -39.46 11.45
C GLY A 52 7.61 -38.85 10.36
N MET A 53 6.28 -39.02 10.44
CA MET A 53 5.29 -38.45 9.52
C MET A 53 5.00 -36.97 9.76
N GLY A 54 5.46 -36.37 10.86
CA GLY A 54 5.40 -34.92 11.01
C GLY A 54 3.97 -34.39 11.08
N ASP A 55 3.11 -35.10 11.80
CA ASP A 55 1.71 -34.75 12.15
C ASP A 55 1.63 -33.53 13.09
N LYS A 56 2.38 -32.47 12.80
CA LYS A 56 2.41 -31.23 13.60
C LYS A 56 1.56 -30.12 13.03
N TYR A 57 1.30 -30.19 11.74
CA TYR A 57 0.53 -29.22 10.99
C TYR A 57 -0.48 -30.05 10.21
N ASN A 58 -1.73 -30.08 10.70
CA ASN A 58 -2.84 -30.88 10.17
C ASN A 58 -3.20 -30.41 8.74
N ASP A 59 -2.37 -30.73 7.76
CA ASP A 59 -2.46 -30.29 6.35
C ASP A 59 -2.47 -28.75 6.14
N GLN A 60 -2.32 -27.96 7.20
CA GLN A 60 -2.29 -26.51 7.15
C GLN A 60 -0.84 -26.03 6.96
N GLU A 61 -0.60 -25.26 5.90
CA GLU A 61 0.73 -24.73 5.61
C GLU A 61 1.19 -23.82 6.77
N PRO A 62 2.35 -24.09 7.40
CA PRO A 62 2.81 -23.32 8.55
C PRO A 62 2.99 -21.86 8.16
N ASP A 63 2.43 -20.95 8.95
CA ASP A 63 2.53 -19.53 8.67
C ASP A 63 3.97 -19.01 8.87
N ALA A 64 4.29 -17.85 8.27
CA ALA A 64 5.60 -17.22 8.37
C ALA A 64 6.05 -17.03 9.83
N LEU A 65 5.11 -16.71 10.72
CA LEU A 65 5.38 -16.56 12.16
C LEU A 65 5.66 -17.92 12.83
N ASP A 66 4.94 -18.98 12.44
CA ASP A 66 5.15 -20.34 12.95
C ASP A 66 6.51 -20.89 12.54
N LEU A 67 6.88 -20.69 11.27
CA LEU A 67 8.20 -21.04 10.76
C LEU A 67 9.30 -20.27 11.49
N PHE A 68 9.07 -18.99 11.80
CA PHE A 68 10.03 -18.17 12.54
C PHE A 68 10.24 -18.70 13.96
N LYS A 69 9.15 -18.99 14.67
CA LYS A 69 9.19 -19.62 16.00
C LYS A 69 9.92 -20.96 15.94
N GLU A 70 9.59 -21.84 15.01
CA GLU A 70 10.24 -23.16 14.92
C GLU A 70 11.75 -23.05 14.64
N CYS A 71 12.15 -22.18 13.72
CA CYS A 71 13.56 -22.02 13.33
C CYS A 71 14.43 -21.49 14.47
N HIS A 72 13.89 -20.60 15.30
CA HIS A 72 14.64 -19.94 16.36
C HIS A 72 14.49 -20.59 17.74
N TYR A 73 13.68 -21.65 17.87
CA TYR A 73 13.50 -22.37 19.13
C TYR A 73 14.66 -23.34 19.42
N SER A 74 15.36 -23.13 20.54
CA SER A 74 16.43 -24.04 20.96
C SER A 74 15.84 -25.25 21.68
N LYS A 75 15.79 -26.41 21.02
CA LYS A 75 15.36 -27.68 21.65
C LYS A 75 16.24 -28.08 22.84
N LYS A 76 17.52 -27.69 22.83
CA LYS A 76 18.47 -27.98 23.91
C LYS A 76 18.20 -27.16 25.16
N LYS A 77 17.93 -25.85 24.99
CA LYS A 77 17.69 -24.92 26.10
C LYS A 77 16.19 -24.73 26.41
N LYS A 78 15.32 -25.31 25.58
CA LYS A 78 13.85 -25.16 25.62
C LYS A 78 13.38 -23.70 25.66
N CYS A 79 14.09 -22.80 24.99
CA CYS A 79 13.79 -21.37 24.97
C CYS A 79 14.22 -20.69 23.67
N TYR A 80 13.73 -19.47 23.49
CA TYR A 80 14.20 -18.50 22.49
C TYR A 80 15.33 -17.65 23.08
N SER A 81 16.14 -17.03 22.22
CA SER A 81 17.03 -15.95 22.67
C SER A 81 16.22 -14.69 22.98
N SER A 82 16.78 -13.82 23.82
CA SER A 82 16.12 -12.56 24.23
C SER A 82 15.68 -11.71 23.01
N ASN A 83 16.56 -11.53 22.03
CA ASN A 83 16.24 -10.79 20.80
C ASN A 83 15.10 -11.44 19.99
N VAL A 84 15.03 -12.78 19.95
CA VAL A 84 13.97 -13.49 19.22
C VAL A 84 12.65 -13.38 19.97
N GLN A 85 12.65 -13.47 21.30
CA GLN A 85 11.47 -13.24 22.12
C GLN A 85 10.87 -11.85 21.87
N GLN A 86 11.71 -10.81 21.89
CA GLN A 86 11.28 -9.44 21.61
C GLN A 86 10.67 -9.32 20.20
N ALA A 87 11.29 -9.94 19.19
CA ALA A 87 10.76 -9.95 17.84
C ALA A 87 9.41 -10.68 17.71
N ILE A 88 9.26 -11.83 18.37
CA ILE A 88 7.99 -12.58 18.40
C ILE A 88 6.88 -11.72 19.02
N THR A 89 7.14 -11.09 20.17
CA THR A 89 6.17 -10.22 20.83
C THR A 89 5.79 -9.02 19.95
N GLN A 90 6.75 -8.41 19.24
CA GLN A 90 6.44 -7.33 18.29
C GLN A 90 5.54 -7.80 17.15
N MET A 91 5.79 -8.99 16.59
CA MET A 91 4.97 -9.56 15.52
C MET A 91 3.54 -9.84 16.01
N GLU A 92 3.40 -10.47 17.18
CA GLU A 92 2.10 -10.79 17.79
C GLU A 92 1.28 -9.52 18.11
N ASN A 93 1.93 -8.47 18.61
CA ASN A 93 1.29 -7.18 18.86
C ASN A 93 0.79 -6.53 17.56
N LYS A 94 1.63 -6.48 16.51
CA LYS A 94 1.25 -5.91 15.20
C LYS A 94 0.12 -6.70 14.52
N LEU A 95 -0.01 -8.00 14.80
CA LEU A 95 -1.12 -8.84 14.33
C LEU A 95 -2.41 -8.67 15.15
N SER A 96 -2.28 -8.28 16.41
CA SER A 96 -3.42 -8.12 17.33
C SER A 96 -4.04 -6.72 17.26
N THR A 97 -3.33 -5.73 16.70
CA THR A 97 -3.87 -4.38 16.47
C THR A 97 -4.78 -4.36 15.24
N PRO A 98 -6.08 -4.02 15.37
CA PRO A 98 -6.93 -3.72 14.23
C PRO A 98 -6.53 -2.34 13.69
N ALA A 99 -5.55 -2.28 12.80
CA ALA A 99 -5.23 -1.04 12.10
C ALA A 99 -6.35 -0.72 11.11
N GLU A 100 -6.99 0.43 11.28
CA GLU A 100 -8.06 1.03 10.46
C GLU A 100 -7.60 1.42 9.03
N CYS A 101 -6.74 0.62 8.42
CA CYS A 101 -6.30 0.79 7.04
C CYS A 101 -6.58 -0.50 6.29
N GLU A 102 -7.33 -0.42 5.19
CA GLU A 102 -8.07 -1.48 4.49
C GLU A 102 -7.29 -2.74 4.03
N GLU A 103 -6.00 -2.86 4.33
CA GLU A 103 -5.24 -4.09 4.11
C GLU A 103 -4.99 -4.76 5.46
N GLN A 104 -5.75 -5.82 5.77
CA GLN A 104 -5.34 -6.80 6.76
C GLN A 104 -3.89 -7.18 6.46
N MET A 105 -2.94 -6.71 7.29
CA MET A 105 -1.53 -7.00 7.06
C MET A 105 -1.35 -8.51 7.10
N SER A 106 -1.02 -9.13 5.96
CA SER A 106 -0.74 -10.56 5.94
C SER A 106 0.38 -10.88 6.92
N VAL A 107 0.33 -12.03 7.59
CA VAL A 107 1.32 -12.37 8.61
C VAL A 107 2.75 -12.35 8.05
N THR A 108 2.90 -12.76 6.78
CA THR A 108 4.15 -12.62 6.02
C THR A 108 4.67 -11.19 5.98
N LYS A 109 3.79 -10.19 5.79
CA LYS A 109 4.18 -8.78 5.75
C LYS A 109 4.59 -8.26 7.12
N VAL A 110 3.87 -8.63 8.17
CA VAL A 110 4.24 -8.27 9.56
C VAL A 110 5.61 -8.84 9.92
N VAL A 111 5.84 -10.12 9.62
CA VAL A 111 7.15 -10.76 9.83
C VAL A 111 8.24 -10.06 9.01
N ALA A 112 7.97 -9.73 7.75
CA ALA A 112 8.94 -9.02 6.90
C ALA A 112 9.33 -7.64 7.48
N ASP A 113 8.35 -6.87 7.96
CA ASP A 113 8.58 -5.52 8.47
C ASP A 113 9.35 -5.54 9.80
N VAL A 114 8.97 -6.41 10.74
CA VAL A 114 9.72 -6.59 12.00
C VAL A 114 11.16 -7.04 11.74
N LEU A 115 11.36 -7.96 10.79
CA LEU A 115 12.71 -8.41 10.43
C LEU A 115 13.55 -7.30 9.77
N ALA A 116 12.93 -6.43 8.97
CA ALA A 116 13.62 -5.29 8.35
C ALA A 116 14.02 -4.22 9.38
N GLU A 117 13.18 -3.98 10.40
CA GLU A 117 13.47 -3.05 11.52
C GLU A 117 14.63 -3.56 12.39
N ASN A 118 14.66 -4.86 12.69
CA ASN A 118 15.64 -5.44 13.60
C ASN A 118 16.95 -5.86 12.91
N THR A 119 16.95 -6.11 11.60
CA THR A 119 18.13 -6.60 10.87
C THR A 119 18.26 -6.02 9.46
N ARG A 120 19.47 -5.57 9.08
CA ARG A 120 19.72 -4.83 7.82
C ARG A 120 19.59 -5.67 6.54
N LYS A 121 19.74 -7.00 6.62
CA LYS A 121 19.71 -7.92 5.46
C LYS A 121 19.11 -9.27 5.84
N ASN A 122 17.84 -9.27 6.22
CA ASN A 122 17.18 -10.51 6.59
C ASN A 122 16.81 -11.34 5.35
N LEU A 123 17.26 -12.59 5.29
CA LEU A 123 16.90 -13.55 4.23
C LEU A 123 16.01 -14.68 4.75
N PHE A 124 15.47 -14.57 5.97
CA PHE A 124 14.69 -15.62 6.61
C PHE A 124 13.51 -16.07 5.74
N LEU A 125 12.65 -15.12 5.34
CA LEU A 125 11.47 -15.41 4.53
C LEU A 125 11.85 -16.10 3.20
N GLN A 126 12.90 -15.61 2.54
CA GLN A 126 13.43 -16.24 1.32
C GLN A 126 13.96 -17.66 1.58
N ASN A 127 14.68 -17.87 2.69
CA ASN A 127 15.24 -19.17 3.07
C ASN A 127 14.17 -20.19 3.46
N VAL A 128 13.02 -19.74 4.00
CA VAL A 128 11.86 -20.59 4.27
C VAL A 128 10.93 -20.74 3.06
N GLY A 129 11.29 -20.17 1.90
CA GLY A 129 10.54 -20.30 0.65
C GLY A 129 9.37 -19.32 0.50
N ILE A 130 9.22 -18.36 1.40
CA ILE A 130 8.15 -17.36 1.38
C ILE A 130 8.62 -16.14 0.58
N GLN A 131 7.90 -15.85 -0.51
CA GLN A 131 8.11 -14.64 -1.30
C GLN A 131 7.51 -13.44 -0.57
N ASN A 132 8.36 -12.64 0.06
CA ASN A 132 7.95 -11.33 0.55
C ASN A 132 7.85 -10.40 -0.67
N SER A 133 6.62 -9.95 -0.98
CA SER A 133 6.35 -8.95 -2.03
C SER A 133 6.55 -7.51 -1.52
N CYS A 134 7.21 -7.34 -0.37
CA CYS A 134 7.34 -6.04 0.27
C CYS A 134 8.13 -5.10 -0.65
N PRO A 135 7.54 -3.97 -1.04
CA PRO A 135 8.24 -3.00 -1.86
C PRO A 135 9.53 -2.58 -1.15
N ARG A 136 10.64 -2.54 -1.90
CA ARG A 136 11.92 -2.05 -1.37
C ARG A 136 11.70 -0.69 -0.70
N SER A 137 12.46 -0.38 0.36
CA SER A 137 12.29 0.86 1.14
C SER A 137 12.30 2.12 0.28
N SER A 138 13.01 2.13 -0.84
CA SER A 138 12.95 3.20 -1.85
C SER A 138 11.56 3.39 -2.44
N VAL A 139 10.86 2.31 -2.78
CA VAL A 139 9.50 2.33 -3.33
C VAL A 139 8.51 2.82 -2.29
N ARG A 140 8.66 2.41 -1.02
CA ARG A 140 7.85 2.97 0.09
C ARG A 140 8.05 4.47 0.26
N ASN A 141 9.30 4.93 0.18
CA ASN A 141 9.61 6.36 0.29
C ASN A 141 9.00 7.15 -0.88
N ILE A 142 9.13 6.64 -2.12
CA ILE A 142 8.50 7.23 -3.31
C ILE A 142 6.98 7.27 -3.17
N ALA A 143 6.35 6.20 -2.69
CA ALA A 143 4.90 6.15 -2.49
C ALA A 143 4.42 7.19 -1.47
N ALA A 144 5.13 7.33 -0.34
CA ALA A 144 4.81 8.35 0.65
C ALA A 144 4.96 9.78 0.09
N GLN A 145 5.99 10.02 -0.72
CA GLN A 145 6.23 11.30 -1.36
C GLN A 145 5.15 11.62 -2.41
N LEU A 146 4.73 10.63 -3.20
CA LEU A 146 3.65 10.75 -4.17
C LEU A 146 2.31 11.11 -3.49
N GLU A 147 1.99 10.47 -2.37
CA GLU A 147 0.77 10.79 -1.62
C GLU A 147 0.82 12.19 -0.98
N ALA A 148 1.98 12.64 -0.50
CA ALA A 148 2.15 14.00 -0.03
C ALA A 148 1.96 15.03 -1.16
N GLU A 149 2.51 14.74 -2.35
CA GLU A 149 2.38 15.61 -3.52
C GLU A 149 0.94 15.65 -4.05
N LYS A 150 0.21 14.54 -4.03
CA LYS A 150 -1.23 14.52 -4.37
C LYS A 150 -2.03 15.44 -3.45
N ARG A 151 -1.78 15.40 -2.14
CA ARG A 151 -2.44 16.31 -1.18
C ARG A 151 -2.10 17.77 -1.45
N ALA A 152 -0.83 18.08 -1.72
CA ALA A 152 -0.45 19.43 -2.09
C ALA A 152 -1.11 19.88 -3.41
N ASN A 153 -1.28 18.98 -4.39
CA ASN A 153 -1.94 19.27 -5.65
C ASN A 153 -3.45 19.55 -5.45
N THR A 154 -4.12 18.82 -4.55
CA THR A 154 -5.53 19.11 -4.23
C THR A 154 -5.69 20.48 -3.58
N ASP A 155 -4.75 20.88 -2.71
CA ASP A 155 -4.76 22.20 -2.08
C ASP A 155 -4.54 23.32 -3.12
N LEU A 156 -3.59 23.14 -4.04
CA LEU A 156 -3.38 24.11 -5.13
C LEU A 156 -4.60 24.24 -6.03
N ARG A 157 -5.30 23.14 -6.33
CA ARG A 157 -6.54 23.18 -7.13
C ARG A 157 -7.65 23.97 -6.42
N SER A 158 -7.77 23.84 -5.09
CA SER A 158 -8.76 24.61 -4.35
C SER A 158 -8.44 26.11 -4.38
N VAL A 159 -7.17 26.48 -4.22
CA VAL A 159 -6.71 27.88 -4.32
C VAL A 159 -7.00 28.46 -5.70
N VAL A 160 -6.71 27.74 -6.79
CA VAL A 160 -6.99 28.21 -8.15
C VAL A 160 -8.49 28.41 -8.37
N ASN A 161 -9.33 27.51 -7.85
CA ASN A 161 -10.78 27.68 -7.94
C ASN A 161 -11.26 28.93 -7.20
N ILE A 162 -10.76 29.16 -5.98
CA ILE A 162 -11.09 30.37 -5.20
C ILE A 162 -10.64 31.63 -5.95
N GLN A 163 -9.44 31.64 -6.52
CA GLN A 163 -8.95 32.78 -7.30
C GLN A 163 -9.82 33.05 -8.53
N ARG A 164 -10.29 31.98 -9.19
CA ARG A 164 -11.18 32.12 -10.34
C ARG A 164 -12.53 32.72 -9.95
N GLU A 165 -13.13 32.27 -8.86
CA GLU A 165 -14.37 32.84 -8.33
C GLU A 165 -14.23 34.32 -7.95
N GLN A 166 -13.08 34.71 -7.36
CA GLN A 166 -12.78 36.12 -7.06
C GLN A 166 -12.66 36.97 -8.32
N LEU A 167 -12.01 36.47 -9.37
CA LEU A 167 -11.90 37.17 -10.65
C LEU A 167 -13.27 37.33 -11.32
N ASP A 168 -14.12 36.30 -11.30
CA ASP A 168 -15.46 36.35 -11.86
C ASP A 168 -16.32 37.39 -11.13
N LEU A 169 -16.24 37.44 -9.79
CA LEU A 169 -16.94 38.44 -8.98
C LEU A 169 -16.49 39.87 -9.32
N LEU A 170 -15.17 40.09 -9.40
CA LEU A 170 -14.62 41.40 -9.73
C LEU A 170 -14.99 41.83 -11.15
N SER A 171 -14.96 40.91 -12.10
CA SER A 171 -15.35 41.16 -13.50
C SER A 171 -16.82 41.58 -13.58
N LYS A 172 -17.71 40.92 -12.84
CA LYS A 172 -19.13 41.26 -12.80
C LYS A 172 -19.35 42.66 -12.21
N GLN A 173 -18.68 43.00 -11.11
CA GLN A 173 -18.76 44.35 -10.52
C GLN A 173 -18.27 45.44 -11.49
N MET A 174 -17.19 45.18 -12.21
CA MET A 174 -16.66 46.10 -13.22
C MET A 174 -17.65 46.31 -14.37
N GLN A 175 -18.28 45.24 -14.85
CA GLN A 175 -19.29 45.32 -15.90
C GLN A 175 -20.52 46.11 -15.42
N GLU A 176 -21.07 45.79 -14.24
CA GLU A 176 -22.23 46.50 -13.69
C GLU A 176 -21.95 48.00 -13.52
N ARG A 177 -20.77 48.35 -13.00
CA ARG A 177 -20.33 49.74 -12.86
C ARG A 177 -20.25 50.46 -14.20
N GLU A 178 -19.71 49.81 -15.22
CA GLU A 178 -19.60 50.40 -16.55
C GLU A 178 -20.98 50.59 -17.20
N GLU A 179 -21.88 49.62 -17.06
CA GLU A 179 -23.26 49.75 -17.55
C GLU A 179 -24.01 50.91 -16.88
N LEU A 180 -23.81 51.12 -15.58
CA LEU A 180 -24.38 52.28 -14.87
C LEU A 180 -23.85 53.59 -15.46
N ARG A 181 -22.53 53.67 -15.68
CA ARG A 181 -21.88 54.85 -16.25
C ARG A 181 -22.40 55.17 -17.67
N VAL A 182 -22.60 54.13 -18.49
CA VAL A 182 -23.20 54.27 -19.83
C VAL A 182 -24.66 54.73 -19.77
N ARG A 183 -25.45 54.18 -18.83
CA ARG A 183 -26.84 54.61 -18.61
C ARG A 183 -26.91 56.07 -18.21
N GLU A 184 -26.14 56.50 -17.21
CA GLU A 184 -26.08 57.90 -16.76
C GLU A 184 -25.66 58.84 -17.90
N GLN A 185 -24.66 58.46 -18.69
CA GLN A 185 -24.24 59.26 -19.84
C GLN A 185 -25.35 59.37 -20.91
N GLY A 186 -26.11 58.30 -21.14
CA GLY A 186 -27.25 58.28 -22.03
C GLY A 186 -28.38 59.22 -21.57
N GLU A 187 -28.70 59.19 -20.27
CA GLU A 187 -29.68 60.09 -19.67
C GLU A 187 -29.25 61.56 -19.75
N MET A 188 -27.98 61.85 -19.48
CA MET A 188 -27.42 63.19 -19.60
C MET A 188 -27.53 63.73 -21.04
N LYS A 189 -27.19 62.91 -22.05
CA LYS A 189 -27.36 63.28 -23.47
C LYS A 189 -28.82 63.52 -23.84
N LYS A 190 -29.74 62.69 -23.32
CA LYS A 190 -31.19 62.87 -23.56
C LYS A 190 -31.68 64.21 -22.99
N ARG A 191 -31.33 64.54 -21.74
CA ARG A 191 -31.66 65.83 -21.12
C ARG A 191 -31.08 67.01 -21.90
N GLN A 192 -29.87 66.87 -22.41
CA GLN A 192 -29.24 67.90 -23.24
C GLN A 192 -30.02 68.13 -24.54
N ALA A 193 -30.45 67.06 -25.23
CA ALA A 193 -31.25 67.16 -26.44
C ALA A 193 -32.65 67.76 -26.18
N GLU A 194 -33.28 67.41 -25.06
CA GLU A 194 -34.55 68.01 -24.63
C GLU A 194 -34.40 69.52 -24.39
N MET A 195 -33.36 69.94 -23.67
CA MET A 195 -33.07 71.36 -23.44
C MET A 195 -32.77 72.11 -24.75
N GLU A 196 -32.04 71.50 -25.69
CA GLU A 196 -31.78 72.09 -27.00
C GLU A 196 -33.07 72.25 -27.83
N ALA A 197 -33.96 71.25 -27.78
CA ALA A 197 -35.25 71.29 -28.46
C ALA A 197 -36.16 72.39 -27.89
N ASP A 198 -36.24 72.52 -26.57
CA ASP A 198 -37.01 73.57 -25.90
C ASP A 198 -36.47 74.96 -26.23
N MET A 199 -35.14 75.12 -26.26
CA MET A 199 -34.51 76.38 -26.68
C MET A 199 -34.88 76.75 -28.12
N LYS A 200 -34.81 75.81 -29.06
CA LYS A 200 -35.22 76.04 -30.46
C LYS A 200 -36.70 76.41 -30.56
N LYS A 201 -37.56 75.77 -29.76
CA LYS A 201 -39.00 76.08 -29.70
C LYS A 201 -39.25 77.50 -29.18
N LEU A 202 -38.52 77.94 -28.15
CA LEU A 202 -38.61 79.31 -27.63
C LEU A 202 -38.13 80.33 -28.67
N GLN A 203 -37.00 80.09 -29.35
CA GLN A 203 -36.53 80.96 -30.44
C GLN A 203 -37.58 81.11 -31.54
N LEU A 204 -38.24 80.01 -31.93
CA LEU A 204 -39.32 80.04 -32.91
C LEU A 204 -40.51 80.88 -32.44
N LEU A 205 -40.92 80.76 -31.17
CA LEU A 205 -42.02 81.56 -30.63
C LEU A 205 -41.66 83.05 -30.59
N LEU A 206 -40.44 83.41 -30.19
CA LEU A 206 -39.98 84.80 -30.17
C LEU A 206 -39.96 85.40 -31.59
N SER A 207 -39.53 84.63 -32.60
CA SER A 207 -39.54 85.09 -33.99
C SER A 207 -40.94 85.42 -34.53
N LYS A 208 -42.00 84.87 -33.94
CA LYS A 208 -43.40 85.15 -34.32
C LYS A 208 -43.97 86.38 -33.60
N ILE A 209 -43.34 86.85 -32.54
CA ILE A 209 -43.82 87.95 -31.69
C ILE A 209 -43.10 89.27 -32.03
N GLN A 210 -41.93 89.23 -32.66
CA GLN A 210 -41.29 90.46 -33.18
C GLN A 210 -42.07 90.99 -34.40
N PRO A 211 -42.57 92.24 -34.39
CA PRO A 211 -43.17 92.83 -35.58
C PRO A 211 -42.07 93.18 -36.59
N SER A 212 -42.37 92.98 -37.88
CA SER A 212 -41.53 93.33 -39.03
C SER A 212 -41.11 94.80 -39.04
#